data_AF-A0AA96VSE9-F1
#
_entry.id   AF-A0AA96VSE9-F1
#
_cell.length_a   1.000
_cell.length_b   1.000
_cell.length_c   1.000
_cell.angle_alpha   90.00
_cell.angle_beta   90.00
_cell.angle_gamma   90.00
#
_symmetry.space_group_name_H-M   'P 1'
#
loop_
_entity.id
_entity.type
_entity.pdbx_description
1 polymer ?
#
loop_
_entity_poly.entity_id
_entity_poly.type
_entity_poly.pdbx_seq_one_letter_code
_entity_poly.pdbx_strand_id
1 'polypeptide(L)'
;MAVDETQRGIGLGSTLLKQSIEHLFKTQGTRALLIEIDSPEKNSDEQAIREKREQFYRRLGALKIDPFDYILALKSSEEAPPMELLVYHPHMKTVSKSTLQTWLEKLYVNVYGCSQNDPRIAQMLESTPPILNLI
;
A
#
# COMPACT_ATOMS: atom_id res chain seq x y z
N MET A 1 5.74 7.69 -4.72
CA MET A 1 6.97 8.28 -5.27
C MET A 1 6.61 9.19 -6.43
N ALA A 2 7.12 10.42 -6.45
CA ALA A 2 6.83 11.39 -7.52
C ALA A 2 8.03 11.51 -8.47
N VAL A 3 7.74 11.64 -9.76
CA VAL A 3 8.72 11.97 -10.80
C VAL A 3 8.16 13.17 -11.55
N ASP A 4 9.04 14.12 -11.85
CA ASP A 4 8.74 15.30 -12.66
C ASP A 4 8.01 14.90 -13.96
N GLU A 5 7.02 15.67 -14.36
CA GLU A 5 6.16 15.33 -15.50
C GLU A 5 6.96 15.18 -16.79
N THR A 6 8.00 16.01 -16.98
CA THR A 6 8.89 15.98 -18.15
C THR A 6 9.79 14.76 -18.18
N GLN A 7 9.92 14.05 -17.05
CA GLN A 7 10.77 12.87 -16.88
C GLN A 7 9.95 11.57 -16.74
N ARG A 8 8.64 11.60 -17.03
CA ARG A 8 7.78 10.41 -17.02
C ARG A 8 8.00 9.56 -18.26
N GLY A 9 7.72 8.26 -18.16
CA GLY A 9 7.76 7.34 -19.31
C GLY A 9 9.15 6.83 -19.72
N ILE A 10 10.24 7.42 -19.21
CA ILE A 10 11.63 6.99 -19.52
C ILE A 10 12.19 5.92 -18.58
N GLY A 11 11.36 5.36 -17.70
CA GLY A 11 11.76 4.32 -16.75
C GLY A 11 12.38 4.83 -15.43
N LEU A 12 12.55 6.15 -15.25
CA LEU A 12 13.16 6.73 -14.04
C LEU A 12 12.47 6.26 -12.75
N GLY A 13 11.13 6.32 -12.70
CA GLY A 13 10.37 5.84 -11.54
C GLY A 13 10.60 4.35 -11.25
N SER A 14 10.68 3.51 -12.27
CA SER A 14 10.96 2.08 -12.07
C SER A 14 12.36 1.86 -11.53
N THR A 15 13.35 2.59 -12.03
CA THR A 15 14.74 2.53 -11.55
C THR A 15 14.83 2.97 -10.08
N LEU A 16 14.23 4.11 -9.73
CA LEU A 16 14.23 4.62 -8.36
C LEU A 16 13.60 3.64 -7.38
N LEU A 17 12.44 3.05 -7.73
CA LEU A 17 11.78 2.09 -6.85
C LEU A 17 12.65 0.85 -6.67
N LYS A 18 13.12 0.23 -7.75
CA LYS A 18 13.95 -0.98 -7.69
C LYS A 18 15.22 -0.76 -6.86
N GLN A 19 15.94 0.33 -7.09
CA GLN A 19 17.14 0.65 -6.33
C GLN A 19 16.85 0.88 -4.84
N SER A 20 15.72 1.52 -4.52
CA SER A 20 15.28 1.71 -3.13
C SER A 20 14.97 0.38 -2.44
N ILE A 21 14.28 -0.53 -3.13
CA ILE A 21 13.95 -1.88 -2.63
C ILE A 21 15.22 -2.69 -2.42
N GLU A 22 16.11 -2.73 -3.42
CA GLU A 22 17.39 -3.45 -3.33
C GLU A 22 18.24 -2.94 -2.17
N HIS A 23 18.36 -1.62 -2.04
CA HIS A 23 19.10 -1.01 -0.94
C HIS A 23 18.49 -1.34 0.42
N LEU A 24 17.17 -1.26 0.55
CA LEU A 24 16.48 -1.59 1.80
C LEU A 24 16.69 -3.05 2.17
N PHE A 25 16.54 -3.98 1.22
CA PHE A 25 16.72 -5.41 1.49
C PHE A 25 18.16 -5.75 1.86
N LYS A 26 19.13 -5.09 1.23
CA LYS A 26 20.55 -5.25 1.56
C LYS A 26 20.89 -4.75 2.97
N THR A 27 20.24 -3.69 3.42
CA THR A 27 20.59 -3.01 4.69
C THR A 27 19.73 -3.47 5.88
N GLN A 28 18.48 -3.85 5.66
CA GLN A 28 17.49 -4.15 6.71
C GLN A 28 16.93 -5.58 6.64
N GLY A 29 17.43 -6.38 5.69
CA GLY A 29 16.90 -7.69 5.33
C GLY A 29 15.63 -7.59 4.48
N THR A 30 15.24 -8.72 3.89
CA THR A 30 14.00 -8.80 3.11
C THR A 30 12.78 -8.62 4.02
N ARG A 31 11.96 -7.61 3.73
CA ARG A 31 10.75 -7.28 4.47
C ARG A 31 9.61 -6.92 3.51
N ALA A 32 8.38 -7.05 3.97
CA ALA A 32 7.23 -6.59 3.21
C ALA A 32 7.27 -5.05 3.11
N LEU A 33 7.04 -4.55 1.91
CA LEU A 33 6.90 -3.13 1.61
C LEU A 33 5.43 -2.82 1.37
N LEU A 34 4.89 -1.90 2.16
CA LEU A 34 3.52 -1.42 2.00
C LEU A 34 3.51 -0.18 1.12
N ILE A 35 2.57 -0.14 0.17
CA ILE A 35 2.44 0.96 -0.79
C ILE A 35 0.98 1.37 -0.80
N GLU A 36 0.71 2.57 -0.31
CA GLU A 36 -0.61 3.20 -0.35
C GLU A 36 -0.80 3.89 -1.70
N ILE A 37 -1.92 3.62 -2.35
CA ILE A 37 -2.34 4.30 -3.59
C ILE A 37 -3.81 4.69 -3.49
N ASP A 38 -4.20 5.74 -4.21
CA ASP A 38 -5.61 6.04 -4.43
C ASP A 38 -6.27 4.86 -5.16
N SER A 39 -7.46 4.45 -4.69
CA SER A 39 -8.15 3.30 -5.26
C SER A 39 -8.67 3.62 -6.65
N PRO A 40 -8.33 2.78 -7.65
CA PRO A 40 -8.94 2.84 -8.98
C PRO A 40 -10.30 2.14 -9.03
N GLU A 41 -10.76 1.46 -7.97
CA GLU A 41 -12.05 0.76 -8.00
C GLU A 41 -13.24 1.71 -7.81
N LYS A 42 -12.99 2.92 -7.31
CA LYS A 42 -14.02 3.96 -7.15
C LYS A 42 -13.83 5.06 -8.18
N ASN A 43 -14.91 5.35 -8.92
CA ASN A 43 -14.93 6.38 -9.96
C ASN A 43 -14.43 7.73 -9.44
N SER A 44 -13.61 8.39 -10.25
CA SER A 44 -13.02 9.70 -9.97
C SER A 44 -12.70 10.42 -11.26
N ASP A 45 -12.65 11.76 -11.25
CA ASP A 45 -12.15 12.56 -12.36
C ASP A 45 -10.67 12.24 -12.69
N GLU A 46 -9.94 11.67 -11.73
CA GLU A 46 -8.54 11.25 -11.88
C GLU A 46 -8.36 9.75 -12.20
N GLN A 47 -9.43 9.05 -12.58
CA GLN A 47 -9.45 7.59 -12.77
C GLN A 47 -8.26 7.08 -13.60
N ALA A 48 -8.00 7.70 -14.75
CA ALA A 48 -6.92 7.29 -15.64
C ALA A 48 -5.53 7.40 -15.00
N ILE A 49 -5.33 8.32 -14.05
CA ILE A 49 -4.06 8.47 -13.32
C ILE A 49 -3.97 7.41 -12.23
N ARG A 50 -5.07 7.10 -11.54
CA ARG A 50 -5.13 6.07 -10.49
C ARG A 50 -4.82 4.68 -11.05
N GLU A 51 -5.45 4.32 -12.17
CA GLU A 51 -5.17 3.06 -12.88
C GLU A 51 -3.71 2.96 -13.33
N LYS A 52 -3.16 4.03 -13.92
CA LYS A 52 -1.73 4.08 -14.31
C LYS A 52 -0.81 3.89 -13.11
N ARG A 53 -1.17 4.46 -11.96
CA ARG A 53 -0.40 4.37 -10.71
C ARG A 53 -0.43 2.96 -10.15
N GLU A 54 -1.59 2.31 -10.11
CA GLU A 54 -1.70 0.92 -9.73
C GLU A 54 -0.88 0.02 -10.68
N GLN A 55 -1.09 0.13 -11.99
CA GLN A 55 -0.36 -0.65 -13.00
C GLN A 55 1.16 -0.46 -12.92
N PHE A 56 1.64 0.73 -12.55
CA PHE A 56 3.06 0.96 -12.31
C PHE A 56 3.62 0.06 -11.21
N TYR A 57 2.96 -0.02 -10.05
CA TYR A 57 3.43 -0.86 -8.94
C TYR A 57 3.21 -2.35 -9.21
N ARG A 58 2.07 -2.72 -9.82
CA ARG A 58 1.75 -4.11 -10.21
C ARG A 58 2.81 -4.68 -11.16
N ARG A 59 3.20 -3.92 -12.19
CA ARG A 59 4.28 -4.31 -13.12
C ARG A 59 5.64 -4.48 -12.45
N LEU A 60 5.84 -3.82 -11.30
CA LEU A 60 7.06 -3.94 -10.50
C LEU A 60 6.97 -5.05 -9.45
N GLY A 61 5.88 -5.82 -9.41
CA GLY A 61 5.71 -6.99 -8.55
C GLY A 61 4.98 -6.71 -7.24
N ALA A 62 4.39 -5.52 -7.07
CA ALA A 62 3.50 -5.27 -5.94
C ALA A 62 2.15 -5.99 -6.17
N LEU A 63 1.60 -6.55 -5.11
CA LEU A 63 0.38 -7.33 -5.11
C LEU A 63 -0.66 -6.65 -4.21
N LYS A 64 -1.93 -6.66 -4.62
CA LYS A 64 -3.04 -6.17 -3.81
C LYS A 64 -3.35 -7.18 -2.71
N ILE A 65 -3.65 -6.72 -1.50
CA ILE A 65 -4.23 -7.57 -0.45
C ILE A 65 -5.71 -7.72 -0.77
N ASP A 66 -6.19 -8.94 -0.98
CA ASP A 66 -7.58 -9.18 -1.38
C ASP A 66 -8.21 -10.37 -0.60
N PRO A 67 -9.46 -10.23 -0.15
CA PRO A 67 -10.27 -9.00 -0.09
C PRO A 67 -9.84 -8.11 1.08
N PHE A 68 -9.60 -6.82 0.86
CA PHE A 68 -9.25 -5.88 1.94
C PHE A 68 -9.53 -4.42 1.57
N ASP A 69 -10.40 -3.75 2.33
CA ASP A 69 -10.73 -2.34 2.16
C ASP A 69 -9.89 -1.47 3.10
N TYR A 70 -8.81 -0.88 2.56
CA TYR A 70 -7.91 -0.05 3.37
C TYR A 70 -8.52 1.32 3.70
N ILE A 71 -8.43 1.72 4.96
CA ILE A 71 -8.85 3.03 5.48
C ILE A 71 -7.60 3.85 5.79
N LEU A 72 -7.50 5.03 5.18
CA LEU A 72 -6.38 5.94 5.41
C LEU A 72 -6.43 6.57 6.80
N ALA A 73 -5.30 6.60 7.51
CA ALA A 73 -5.21 7.11 8.87
C ALA A 73 -5.06 8.64 8.99
N LEU A 74 -5.48 9.41 7.98
CA LEU A 74 -5.44 10.87 8.03
C LEU A 74 -6.25 11.40 9.21
N LYS A 75 -5.71 12.40 9.91
CA LYS A 75 -6.38 13.16 10.97
C LYS A 75 -7.12 14.36 10.35
N SER A 76 -8.09 14.07 9.49
CA SER A 76 -8.96 15.06 8.85
C SER A 76 -10.41 14.86 9.29
N SER A 77 -11.19 15.94 9.27
CA SER A 77 -12.65 15.88 9.41
C SER A 77 -13.35 15.48 8.10
N GLU A 78 -12.62 15.47 6.98
CA GLU A 78 -13.12 15.02 5.70
C GLU A 78 -13.11 13.49 5.61
N GLU A 79 -14.04 12.94 4.83
CA GLU A 79 -14.03 11.50 4.53
C GLU A 79 -12.72 11.13 3.84
N ALA A 80 -12.08 10.06 4.33
CA ALA A 80 -10.84 9.59 3.74
C ALA A 80 -11.06 9.20 2.27
N PRO A 81 -10.16 9.60 1.35
CA PRO A 81 -10.27 9.17 -0.03
C PRO A 81 -10.23 7.63 -0.10
N PRO A 82 -10.86 7.02 -1.11
CA PRO A 82 -10.73 5.60 -1.37
C PRO A 82 -9.26 5.24 -1.63
N MET A 83 -8.71 4.27 -0.88
CA MET A 83 -7.31 3.85 -0.98
C MET A 83 -7.21 2.33 -1.15
N GLU A 84 -6.12 1.88 -1.75
CA GLU A 84 -5.68 0.48 -1.76
C GLU A 84 -4.34 0.35 -1.04
N LEU A 85 -4.14 -0.82 -0.43
CA LEU A 85 -2.87 -1.18 0.18
C LEU A 85 -2.22 -2.31 -0.63
N LEU A 86 -1.16 -1.97 -1.35
CA LEU A 86 -0.34 -2.96 -2.07
C LEU A 86 0.84 -3.41 -1.23
N VAL A 87 1.30 -4.64 -1.48
CA VAL A 87 2.44 -5.26 -0.82
C VAL A 87 3.45 -5.72 -1.85
N TYR A 88 4.70 -5.29 -1.70
CA TYR A 88 5.83 -5.88 -2.41
C TYR A 88 6.63 -6.78 -1.47
N HIS A 89 6.78 -8.05 -1.88
CA HIS A 89 7.70 -9.00 -1.27
C HIS A 89 8.02 -10.12 -2.28
N PRO A 90 9.29 -10.55 -2.43
CA PRO A 90 9.69 -11.47 -3.50
C PRO A 90 9.04 -12.86 -3.43
N HIS A 91 8.67 -13.31 -2.23
CA HIS A 91 8.19 -14.69 -2.00
C HIS A 91 6.82 -14.76 -1.33
N MET A 92 6.21 -13.64 -0.95
CA MET A 92 4.97 -13.67 -0.19
C MET A 92 3.80 -13.75 -1.16
N LYS A 93 2.85 -14.64 -0.87
CA LYS A 93 1.62 -14.83 -1.66
C LYS A 93 0.36 -14.68 -0.82
N THR A 94 0.50 -14.70 0.50
CA THR A 94 -0.58 -14.53 1.44
C THR A 94 -0.08 -13.76 2.65
N VAL A 95 -1.01 -13.17 3.41
CA VAL A 95 -0.73 -12.53 4.70
C VAL A 95 -1.77 -12.98 5.71
N SER A 96 -1.35 -13.27 6.95
CA SER A 96 -2.32 -13.56 8.02
C SER A 96 -2.97 -12.28 8.53
N LYS A 97 -4.20 -12.37 9.02
CA LYS A 97 -4.91 -11.27 9.68
C LYS A 97 -4.09 -10.63 10.80
N SER A 98 -3.40 -11.44 11.61
CA SER A 98 -2.54 -10.96 12.70
C SER A 98 -1.30 -10.19 12.21
N THR A 99 -0.72 -10.61 11.09
CA THR A 99 0.41 -9.92 10.47
C THR A 99 -0.04 -8.60 9.88
N LEU A 100 -1.18 -8.61 9.15
CA LEU A 100 -1.79 -7.41 8.61
C LEU A 100 -2.15 -6.41 9.71
N GLN A 101 -2.73 -6.87 10.82
CA GLN A 101 -2.98 -6.04 11.99
C GLN A 101 -1.69 -5.37 12.50
N THR A 102 -0.62 -6.14 12.69
CA THR A 102 0.68 -5.61 13.13
C THR A 102 1.23 -4.55 12.17
N TRP A 103 1.02 -4.73 10.87
CA TRP A 103 1.42 -3.76 9.86
C TRP A 103 0.61 -2.47 9.94
N LEU A 104 -0.72 -2.57 10.05
CA LEU A 104 -1.62 -1.42 10.19
C LEU A 104 -1.31 -0.64 11.46
N GLU A 105 -1.14 -1.32 12.59
CA GLU A 105 -0.73 -0.71 13.85
C GLU A 105 0.56 0.11 13.71
N LYS A 106 1.59 -0.48 13.08
CA LYS A 106 2.87 0.21 12.84
C LYS A 106 2.73 1.37 11.86
N LEU A 107 1.91 1.22 10.81
CA LEU A 107 1.66 2.27 9.83
C LEU A 107 0.95 3.46 10.47
N TYR A 108 -0.13 3.20 11.21
CA TYR A 108 -0.92 4.20 11.92
C TYR A 108 -0.07 4.95 12.96
N VAL A 109 0.72 4.22 13.77
CA VAL A 109 1.55 4.85 14.80
C VAL A 109 2.72 5.62 14.18
N ASN A 110 3.50 4.99 13.31
CA ASN A 110 4.78 5.55 12.89
C ASN A 110 4.67 6.57 11.75
N VAL A 111 3.64 6.48 10.90
CA VAL A 111 3.44 7.42 9.76
C VAL A 111 2.44 8.50 10.11
N TYR A 112 1.33 8.15 10.78
CA TYR A 112 0.23 9.07 11.05
C TYR A 112 0.17 9.57 12.52
N GLY A 113 0.98 9.00 13.41
CA GLY A 113 0.95 9.33 14.84
C GLY A 113 -0.38 9.02 15.50
N CYS A 114 -1.10 8.02 15.00
CA CYS A 114 -2.34 7.51 15.59
C CYS A 114 -2.05 6.57 16.78
N SER A 115 -3.11 6.22 17.51
CA SER A 115 -3.05 5.15 18.51
C SER A 115 -2.82 3.80 17.84
N GLN A 116 -2.11 2.89 18.50
CA GLN A 116 -2.01 1.50 18.09
C GLN A 116 -3.40 0.82 18.04
N ASN A 117 -4.32 1.25 18.92
CA ASN A 117 -5.68 0.73 18.99
C ASN A 117 -6.67 1.65 18.25
N ASP A 118 -6.26 2.31 17.18
CA ASP A 118 -7.15 3.17 16.39
C ASP A 118 -8.38 2.36 15.93
N PRO A 119 -9.62 2.84 16.18
CA PRO A 119 -10.83 2.07 15.92
C PRO A 119 -10.98 1.66 14.44
N ARG A 120 -10.38 2.42 13.52
CA ARG A 120 -10.38 2.09 12.08
C ARG A 120 -9.65 0.77 11.79
N ILE A 121 -8.65 0.41 12.59
CA ILE A 121 -7.94 -0.88 12.45
C ILE A 121 -8.89 -2.03 12.76
N ALA A 122 -9.61 -1.94 13.88
CA ALA A 122 -10.60 -2.95 14.25
C ALA A 122 -11.71 -3.07 13.20
N GLN A 123 -12.19 -1.93 12.68
CA GLN A 123 -13.17 -1.86 11.60
C GLN A 123 -12.70 -2.59 10.34
N MET A 124 -11.50 -2.31 9.83
CA MET A 124 -10.95 -2.99 8.65
C MET A 124 -10.81 -4.50 8.85
N LEU A 125 -10.47 -4.92 10.07
CA LEU A 125 -10.21 -6.32 10.37
C LEU A 125 -11.48 -7.10 10.72
N GLU A 126 -12.62 -6.48 10.96
CA GLU A 126 -13.83 -7.16 11.44
C GLU A 126 -14.26 -8.31 10.52
N SER A 127 -14.43 -8.02 9.22
CA SER A 127 -14.85 -8.98 8.19
C SER A 127 -13.68 -9.67 7.47
N THR A 128 -12.44 -9.32 7.81
CA THR A 128 -11.24 -9.85 7.16
C THR A 128 -11.02 -11.34 7.54
N PRO A 129 -10.81 -12.24 6.55
CA PRO A 129 -10.53 -13.65 6.81
C PRO A 129 -9.19 -13.86 7.54
N PRO A 130 -8.95 -15.02 8.18
CA PRO A 130 -7.70 -15.29 8.90
C PRO A 130 -6.45 -15.22 8.02
N ILE A 131 -6.59 -15.49 6.72
CA ILE A 131 -5.54 -15.43 5.71
C ILE A 131 -6.12 -14.70 4.50
N LEU A 132 -5.36 -13.72 3.99
CA LEU A 132 -5.67 -12.97 2.77
C LEU A 132 -4.68 -13.32 1.67
N ASN A 133 -5.14 -13.27 0.43
CA ASN A 133 -4.28 -13.47 -0.73
C ASN A 133 -3.59 -12.16 -1.13
N LEU A 134 -2.42 -12.31 -1.73
CA LEU A 134 -1.72 -11.24 -2.42
C LEU A 134 -1.85 -11.50 -3.92
N ILE A 135 -2.67 -10.69 -4.60
CA ILE A 135 -3.05 -10.88 -6.01
C ILE A 135 -2.55 -9.78 -6.91
#